data_AF-A0A974B6N4-F1
#
_entry.id   AF-A0A974B6N4-F1
#
_cell.length_a   1.000
_cell.length_b   1.000
_cell.length_c   1.000
_cell.angle_alpha   90.00
_cell.angle_beta   90.00
_cell.angle_gamma   90.00
#
_symmetry.space_group_name_H-M   'P 1'
#
loop_
_entity.id
_entity.type
_entity.pdbx_description
1 polymer ?
#
loop_
_entity_poly.entity_id
_entity_poly.type
_entity_poly.pdbx_seq_one_letter_code
_entity_poly.pdbx_strand_id
1 'polypeptide(L)'
;MVRLCHKLALECEELPQPFHQQVLVPGGHHVSLPYEFLVPCLCIEASYPHYDSPRSKDCPFHDQPDAYGPELWSSVHFHDYSSSSKDQMAMALSASCRLHLQATLCWRETADEAAPCHTIPNSTANEEQQIYTLDKVDVHPQLCFRVS
;
A
#
# COMPACT_ATOMS: atom_id res chain seq x y z
N MET A 1 12.43 -18.15 -16.88
CA MET A 1 11.15 -17.92 -16.19
C MET A 1 11.08 -16.46 -15.83
N VAL A 2 9.93 -15.82 -16.07
CA VAL A 2 9.67 -14.41 -15.74
C VAL A 2 8.30 -14.35 -15.07
N ARG A 3 8.16 -13.53 -14.03
CA ARG A 3 6.89 -13.22 -13.36
C ARG A 3 6.88 -11.79 -12.83
N LEU A 4 5.70 -11.28 -12.53
CA LEU A 4 5.53 -10.07 -11.73
C LEU A 4 5.41 -10.42 -10.23
N CYS A 5 5.86 -9.54 -9.36
CA CYS A 5 5.75 -9.64 -7.91
C CYS A 5 5.60 -8.26 -7.25
N HIS A 6 5.10 -8.25 -6.01
CA HIS A 6 5.24 -7.09 -5.13
C HIS A 6 6.49 -7.25 -4.27
N LYS A 7 7.40 -6.28 -4.35
CA LYS A 7 8.62 -6.29 -3.54
C LYS A 7 8.33 -5.73 -2.14
N LEU A 8 8.43 -6.59 -1.13
CA LEU A 8 8.42 -6.19 0.28
C LEU A 8 9.83 -6.35 0.85
N ALA A 9 10.48 -5.23 1.15
CA ALA A 9 11.88 -5.17 1.57
C ALA A 9 12.83 -5.87 0.56
N LEU A 10 13.30 -7.09 0.88
CA LEU A 10 14.20 -7.86 0.01
C LEU A 10 13.48 -9.00 -0.72
N GLU A 11 12.24 -9.30 -0.36
CA GLU A 11 11.48 -10.45 -0.85
C GLU A 11 10.48 -10.01 -1.92
N CYS A 12 10.21 -10.91 -2.86
CA CYS A 12 9.17 -10.72 -3.87
C CYS A 12 8.00 -11.63 -3.54
N GLU A 13 6.90 -11.02 -3.13
CA GLU A 13 5.64 -11.73 -2.88
C GLU A 13 4.88 -11.92 -4.19
N GLU A 14 4.17 -13.04 -4.27
CA GLU A 14 3.37 -13.39 -5.43
C GLU A 14 2.18 -12.43 -5.55
N LEU A 15 1.85 -12.07 -6.80
CA LEU A 15 0.63 -11.32 -7.04
C LEU A 15 -0.60 -12.14 -6.64
N PRO A 16 -1.71 -11.49 -6.27
CA PRO A 16 -2.97 -12.20 -6.08
C PRO A 16 -3.45 -12.82 -7.40
N GLN A 17 -4.24 -13.90 -7.31
CA GLN A 17 -4.95 -14.42 -8.49
C GLN A 17 -6.01 -13.41 -8.95
N PRO A 18 -6.24 -13.25 -10.27
CA PRO A 18 -5.70 -14.03 -11.39
C PRO A 18 -4.39 -13.49 -11.99
N PHE A 19 -3.74 -12.51 -11.36
CA PHE A 19 -2.57 -11.82 -11.90
C PHE A 19 -1.26 -12.60 -11.71
N HIS A 20 -1.24 -13.57 -10.78
CA HIS A 20 -0.10 -14.48 -10.66
C HIS A 20 0.11 -15.30 -11.93
N GLN A 21 1.17 -14.98 -12.66
CA GLN A 21 1.60 -15.73 -13.83
C GLN A 21 3.13 -15.86 -13.87
N GLN A 22 3.61 -17.07 -14.18
CA GLN A 22 5.03 -17.34 -14.42
C GLN A 22 5.21 -17.99 -15.79
N VAL A 23 6.03 -17.37 -16.64
CA VAL A 23 6.18 -17.74 -18.05
C VAL A 23 7.62 -18.02 -18.43
N LEU A 24 7.83 -18.93 -19.37
CA LEU A 24 9.12 -19.11 -20.01
C LEU A 24 9.22 -18.13 -21.18
N VAL A 25 10.17 -17.20 -21.13
CA VAL A 25 10.44 -16.23 -22.21
C VAL A 25 11.74 -16.63 -22.90
N PRO A 26 11.70 -17.06 -24.18
CA PRO A 26 12.91 -17.28 -24.97
C PRO A 26 13.66 -15.96 -25.17
N GLY A 27 14.99 -16.02 -25.32
CA GLY A 27 15.82 -14.83 -25.50
C GLY A 27 15.35 -13.94 -26.66
N GLY A 28 15.33 -12.61 -26.46
CA GLY A 28 14.93 -11.63 -27.47
C GLY A 28 13.43 -11.53 -27.75
N HIS A 29 12.58 -12.20 -26.96
CA HIS A 29 11.13 -12.14 -27.09
C HIS A 29 10.51 -11.23 -26.03
N HIS A 30 9.36 -10.65 -26.35
CA HIS A 30 8.55 -9.88 -25.43
C HIS A 30 7.42 -10.73 -24.86
N VAL A 31 6.97 -10.39 -23.65
CA VAL A 31 5.79 -10.98 -23.02
C VAL A 31 4.97 -9.89 -22.34
N SER A 32 3.65 -10.09 -22.31
CA SER A 32 2.72 -9.24 -21.56
C SER A 32 2.27 -10.01 -20.34
N LEU A 33 2.46 -9.41 -19.16
CA LEU A 33 2.04 -9.98 -17.88
C LEU A 33 0.97 -9.07 -17.28
N PRO A 34 -0.18 -9.62 -16.85
CA PRO A 34 -1.25 -8.82 -16.27
C PRO A 34 -0.89 -8.40 -14.84
N TYR A 35 -1.36 -7.23 -14.43
CA TYR A 35 -1.29 -6.73 -13.05
C TYR A 35 -2.57 -5.99 -12.71
N GLU A 36 -2.87 -5.86 -11.42
CA GLU A 36 -4.08 -5.21 -10.94
C GLU A 36 -3.92 -3.70 -10.85
N PHE A 37 -2.83 -3.25 -10.23
CA PHE A 37 -2.53 -1.84 -9.99
C PHE A 37 -1.09 -1.53 -10.36
N LEU A 38 -0.87 -0.37 -10.97
CA LEU A 38 0.45 0.21 -11.17
C LEU A 38 0.95 0.84 -9.86
N VAL A 39 1.83 0.12 -9.15
CA VAL A 39 2.31 0.49 -7.81
C VAL A 39 3.84 0.45 -7.74
N PRO A 40 4.49 1.22 -6.85
CA PRO A 40 5.95 1.42 -6.90
C PRO A 40 6.76 0.19 -6.50
N CYS A 41 6.14 -0.77 -5.82
CA CYS A 41 6.75 -2.04 -5.46
C CYS A 41 6.49 -3.15 -6.49
N LEU A 42 5.78 -2.88 -7.59
CA LEU A 42 5.58 -3.85 -8.66
C LEU A 42 6.92 -4.07 -9.39
N CYS A 43 7.41 -5.30 -9.37
CA CYS A 43 8.72 -5.67 -9.91
C CYS A 43 8.61 -6.87 -10.84
N ILE A 44 9.62 -7.01 -11.69
CA ILE A 44 9.83 -8.15 -12.58
C ILE A 44 10.88 -9.04 -11.95
N GLU A 45 10.55 -10.30 -11.72
CA GLU A 45 11.50 -11.32 -11.26
C GLU A 45 11.77 -12.32 -12.39
N ALA A 46 13.05 -12.53 -12.69
CA ALA A 46 13.50 -13.43 -13.73
C ALA A 46 14.55 -14.43 -13.22
N SER A 47 14.45 -15.67 -13.69
CA SER A 47 15.41 -16.74 -13.37
C SER A 47 15.51 -17.76 -14.50
N TYR A 48 16.58 -18.56 -14.50
CA TYR A 48 16.71 -19.68 -15.44
C TYR A 48 15.77 -20.84 -15.05
N PRO A 49 15.29 -21.67 -16.00
CA PRO A 49 14.42 -22.82 -15.71
C PRO A 49 15.23 -24.01 -15.15
N HIS A 50 16.06 -23.76 -14.15
CA HIS A 50 16.85 -24.76 -13.43
C HIS A 50 16.64 -24.60 -11.92
N TYR A 51 16.81 -25.70 -11.19
CA TYR A 51 16.66 -25.73 -9.74
C TYR A 51 17.64 -24.76 -9.07
N ASP A 52 17.17 -24.03 -8.05
CA ASP A 52 17.94 -23.03 -7.29
C ASP A 52 18.68 -21.98 -8.15
N SER A 53 18.16 -21.68 -9.33
CA SER A 53 18.72 -20.61 -10.15
C SER A 53 18.61 -19.25 -9.44
N PRO A 54 19.66 -18.40 -9.50
CA PRO A 54 19.59 -17.05 -8.99
C PRO A 54 18.44 -16.28 -9.64
N ARG A 55 17.68 -15.57 -8.80
CA ARG A 55 16.58 -14.70 -9.24
C ARG A 55 17.11 -13.27 -9.35
N SER A 56 16.99 -12.69 -10.53
CA SER A 56 17.23 -11.26 -10.77
C SER A 56 15.92 -10.52 -10.64
N LYS A 57 15.97 -9.30 -10.08
CA LYS A 57 14.80 -8.46 -9.84
C LYS A 57 15.04 -7.07 -10.40
N ASP A 58 14.06 -6.56 -11.13
CA ASP A 58 14.03 -5.19 -11.62
C ASP A 58 12.70 -4.52 -11.23
N CYS A 59 12.75 -3.29 -10.75
CA CYS A 59 11.60 -2.59 -10.19
C CYS A 59 11.41 -1.25 -10.92
N PRO A 60 10.89 -1.28 -12.15
CA PRO A 60 10.89 -0.11 -13.03
C PRO A 60 9.96 1.02 -12.54
N PHE A 61 9.01 0.71 -11.66
CA PHE A 61 8.01 1.66 -11.17
C PHE A 61 8.38 2.34 -9.85
N HIS A 62 9.49 1.96 -9.23
CA HIS A 62 9.90 2.50 -7.93
C HIS A 62 10.11 4.01 -7.95
N ASP A 63 10.76 4.52 -9.00
CA ASP A 63 11.07 5.93 -9.16
C ASP A 63 10.10 6.65 -10.11
N GLN A 64 8.99 6.00 -10.49
CA GLN A 64 8.00 6.56 -11.40
C GLN A 64 6.91 7.31 -10.62
N PRO A 65 6.77 8.64 -10.78
CA PRO A 65 5.76 9.42 -10.05
C PRO A 65 4.33 8.91 -10.27
N ASP A 66 4.03 8.42 -11.47
CA ASP A 66 2.71 7.91 -11.84
C ASP A 66 2.30 6.68 -11.00
N ALA A 67 3.27 5.91 -10.50
CA ALA A 67 3.03 4.76 -9.63
C ALA A 67 2.60 5.16 -8.20
N TYR A 68 2.76 6.43 -7.81
CA TYR A 68 2.29 6.98 -6.54
C TYR A 68 0.94 7.71 -6.65
N GLY A 69 0.26 7.51 -7.80
CA GLY A 69 -1.02 8.13 -8.12
C GLY A 69 -2.25 7.38 -7.58
N PRO A 70 -3.43 7.58 -8.20
CA PRO A 70 -4.70 7.00 -7.77
C PRO A 70 -4.73 5.47 -7.66
N GLU A 71 -3.94 4.76 -8.49
CA GLU A 71 -3.88 3.30 -8.46
C GLU A 71 -3.26 2.78 -7.15
N LEU A 72 -2.23 3.45 -6.63
CA LEU A 72 -1.67 3.14 -5.32
C LEU A 72 -2.74 3.22 -4.24
N TRP A 73 -3.47 4.33 -4.18
CA TRP A 73 -4.50 4.54 -3.17
C TRP A 73 -5.70 3.59 -3.35
N SER A 74 -5.97 3.15 -4.58
CA SER A 74 -6.99 2.13 -4.87
C SER A 74 -6.58 0.74 -4.36
N SER A 75 -5.28 0.48 -4.24
CA SER A 75 -4.75 -0.76 -3.64
C SER A 75 -4.74 -0.76 -2.11
N VAL A 76 -4.99 0.40 -1.48
CA VAL A 76 -4.91 0.58 -0.02
C VAL A 76 -6.27 0.30 0.62
N HIS A 77 -6.24 -0.45 1.72
CA HIS A 77 -7.39 -0.74 2.57
C HIS A 77 -7.14 -0.24 3.98
N PHE A 78 -8.15 0.42 4.54
CA PHE A 78 -8.13 0.94 5.90
C PHE A 78 -9.01 0.07 6.81
N HIS A 79 -8.46 -0.32 7.95
CA HIS A 79 -9.19 -1.01 9.00
C HIS A 79 -9.24 -0.16 10.26
N ASP A 80 -10.44 0.21 10.68
CA ASP A 80 -10.65 1.00 11.89
C ASP A 80 -10.67 0.10 13.14
N TYR A 81 -9.86 0.47 14.12
CA TYR A 81 -9.76 -0.15 15.44
C TYR A 81 -10.00 0.85 16.57
N SER A 82 -10.53 2.04 16.25
CA SER A 82 -10.83 3.11 17.19
C SER A 82 -11.83 2.63 18.24
N SER A 83 -11.62 3.07 19.49
CA SER A 83 -12.40 2.58 20.63
C SER A 83 -12.68 3.71 21.61
N SER A 84 -13.96 4.11 21.70
CA SER A 84 -14.42 5.12 22.66
C SER A 84 -14.21 4.71 24.12
N SER A 85 -14.12 3.42 24.43
CA SER A 85 -13.88 2.96 25.81
C SER A 85 -12.42 3.06 26.24
N LYS A 86 -11.50 3.27 25.29
CA LYS A 86 -10.06 3.41 25.52
C LYS A 86 -9.56 4.83 25.26
N ASP A 87 -10.46 5.77 24.93
CA ASP A 87 -10.14 7.13 24.49
C ASP A 87 -9.03 7.12 23.42
N GLN A 88 -9.16 6.25 22.42
CA GLN A 88 -8.11 5.99 21.43
C GLN A 88 -8.70 5.90 20.03
N MET A 89 -8.05 6.59 19.08
CA MET A 89 -8.23 6.35 17.66
C MET A 89 -7.10 5.48 17.14
N ALA A 90 -7.45 4.44 16.40
CA ALA A 90 -6.48 3.50 15.84
C ALA A 90 -6.95 3.02 14.47
N MET A 91 -6.04 2.93 13.51
CA MET A 91 -6.31 2.30 12.22
C MET A 91 -5.12 1.47 11.76
N ALA A 92 -5.36 0.41 10.99
CA ALA A 92 -4.31 -0.28 10.25
C ALA A 92 -4.49 -0.04 8.75
N LEU A 93 -3.35 0.08 8.06
CA LEU A 93 -3.27 0.20 6.62
C LEU A 93 -2.74 -1.10 6.02
N SER A 94 -3.50 -1.67 5.08
CA SER A 94 -3.08 -2.79 4.26
C SER A 94 -2.92 -2.32 2.82
N ALA A 95 -1.76 -2.55 2.22
CA ALA A 95 -1.47 -2.13 0.85
C ALA A 95 -0.52 -3.12 0.18
N SER A 96 -0.53 -3.15 -1.15
CA SER A 96 0.38 -3.99 -1.94
C SER A 96 1.86 -3.62 -1.71
N CYS A 97 2.14 -2.36 -1.37
CA CYS A 97 3.47 -1.86 -1.12
C CYS A 97 3.63 -1.40 0.33
N ARG A 98 4.85 -1.54 0.88
CA ARG A 98 5.19 -0.85 2.14
C ARG A 98 5.33 0.64 1.87
N LEU A 99 4.50 1.44 2.52
CA LEU A 99 4.51 2.90 2.41
C LEU A 99 4.96 3.51 3.73
N HIS A 100 5.66 4.63 3.67
CA HIS A 100 6.02 5.44 4.83
C HIS A 100 5.15 6.68 4.80
N LEU A 101 3.92 6.53 5.29
CA LEU A 101 2.92 7.59 5.32
C LEU A 101 2.84 8.19 6.70
N GLN A 102 2.35 9.42 6.76
CA GLN A 102 1.97 10.06 8.01
C GLN A 102 0.44 10.08 8.11
N ALA A 103 -0.07 9.84 9.32
CA ALA A 103 -1.49 10.02 9.61
C ALA A 103 -1.67 11.14 10.65
N THR A 104 -2.63 12.02 10.41
CA THR A 104 -3.03 13.11 11.31
C THR A 104 -4.54 13.10 11.49
N LEU A 105 -5.06 13.68 12.57
CA LEU A 105 -6.50 13.84 12.70
C LEU A 105 -7.00 15.06 11.90
N CYS A 106 -8.20 14.92 11.35
CA CYS A 106 -8.94 16.02 10.77
C CYS A 106 -10.42 15.96 11.19
N TRP A 107 -11.07 17.12 11.20
CA TRP A 107 -12.48 17.26 11.53
C TRP A 107 -13.30 17.54 10.27
N ARG A 108 -14.28 16.68 10.00
CA ARG A 108 -15.21 16.79 8.88
C ARG A 108 -16.39 17.68 9.25
N GLU A 109 -16.65 18.72 8.46
CA GLU A 109 -17.67 19.74 8.79
C GLU A 109 -19.08 19.16 8.92
N THR A 110 -19.42 18.18 8.08
CA THR A 110 -20.71 17.47 8.11
C THR A 110 -20.51 15.95 8.05
N ALA A 111 -21.58 15.18 8.08
CA ALA A 111 -21.51 13.72 7.90
C ALA A 111 -21.42 13.30 6.42
N ASP A 112 -21.42 14.26 5.48
CA ASP A 112 -21.25 13.98 4.05
C ASP A 112 -19.80 13.56 3.76
N GLU A 113 -19.61 12.47 3.03
CA GLU A 113 -18.29 11.94 2.64
C GLU A 113 -17.49 12.93 1.79
N ALA A 114 -18.16 13.79 1.02
CA ALA A 114 -17.51 14.81 0.21
C ALA A 114 -17.18 16.10 1.00
N ALA A 115 -17.55 16.17 2.28
CA ALA A 115 -17.33 17.37 3.08
C ALA A 115 -15.82 17.61 3.33
N PRO A 116 -15.36 18.87 3.29
CA PRO A 116 -14.00 19.21 3.65
C PRO A 116 -13.62 18.70 5.04
N CYS A 117 -12.39 18.20 5.18
CA CYS A 117 -11.82 17.80 6.45
C CYS A 117 -10.73 18.79 6.88
N HIS A 118 -10.92 19.46 8.01
CA HIS A 118 -10.00 20.46 8.54
C HIS A 118 -8.97 19.81 9.46
N THR A 119 -7.68 19.96 9.13
CA THR A 119 -6.59 19.37 9.92
C THR A 119 -6.61 19.89 11.36
N ILE A 120 -6.45 18.97 12.31
CA ILE A 120 -6.29 19.27 13.73
C ILE A 120 -4.79 19.37 14.03
N PRO A 121 -4.29 20.48 14.61
CA PRO A 121 -2.87 20.62 14.90
C PRO A 121 -2.41 19.64 15.99
N ASN A 122 -1.13 19.25 15.95
CA ASN A 122 -0.50 18.37 16.95
C ASN A 122 -1.20 17.01 17.13
N SER A 123 -1.73 16.46 16.03
CA SER A 123 -2.51 15.22 16.02
C SER A 123 -1.87 14.10 15.19
N THR A 124 -0.55 14.17 14.96
CA THR A 124 0.18 13.15 14.22
C THR A 124 0.17 11.84 15.00
N ALA A 125 -0.36 10.79 14.37
CA ALA A 125 -0.42 9.45 14.93
C ALA A 125 0.98 8.83 15.00
N ASN A 126 1.18 7.98 16.00
CA ASN A 126 2.35 7.12 16.05
C ASN A 126 2.14 5.96 15.08
N GLU A 127 3.13 5.70 14.22
CA GLU A 127 3.10 4.60 13.24
C GLU A 127 3.99 3.45 13.73
N GLU A 128 3.42 2.26 13.80
CA GLU A 128 4.15 1.03 14.06
C GLU A 128 3.59 -0.09 13.17
N GLN A 129 4.40 -0.58 12.23
CA GLN A 129 4.03 -1.69 11.33
C GLN A 129 2.73 -1.44 10.55
N GLN A 130 2.55 -0.23 10.01
CA GLN A 130 1.35 0.24 9.30
C GLN A 130 0.10 0.37 10.19
N ILE A 131 0.27 0.34 11.52
CA ILE A 131 -0.78 0.67 12.49
C ILE A 131 -0.53 2.08 13.00
N TYR A 132 -1.55 2.93 12.91
CA TYR A 132 -1.51 4.33 13.32
C TYR A 132 -2.39 4.51 14.55
N THR A 133 -1.81 5.01 15.64
CA THR A 133 -2.51 5.18 16.92
C THR A 133 -2.38 6.60 17.45
N LEU A 134 -3.47 7.12 18.01
CA LEU A 134 -3.50 8.34 18.80
C LEU A 134 -4.34 8.15 20.05
N ASP A 135 -3.72 8.33 21.22
CA ASP A 135 -4.37 8.21 22.51
C ASP A 135 -4.99 9.54 22.97
N LYS A 136 -5.86 9.46 23.98
CA LYS A 136 -6.56 10.60 24.62
C LYS A 136 -7.45 11.33 23.62
N VAL A 137 -8.19 10.57 22.84
CA VAL A 137 -9.11 11.06 21.81
C VAL A 137 -10.51 10.55 22.11
N ASP A 138 -11.44 11.48 22.24
CA ASP A 138 -12.87 11.18 22.23
C ASP A 138 -13.30 10.84 20.80
N VAL A 139 -13.45 9.56 20.51
CA VAL A 139 -13.82 9.06 19.17
C VAL A 139 -15.17 9.66 18.74
N HIS A 140 -15.23 10.23 17.54
CA HIS A 140 -16.42 10.91 17.01
C HIS A 140 -16.62 10.60 15.51
N PRO A 141 -17.87 10.47 15.01
CA PRO A 141 -18.14 10.16 13.59
C PRO A 141 -17.66 11.20 12.55
N GLN A 142 -17.31 12.41 13.01
CA GLN A 142 -16.75 13.47 12.18
C GLN A 142 -15.22 13.61 12.32
N LEU A 143 -14.62 12.82 13.20
CA LEU A 143 -13.18 12.80 13.43
C LEU A 143 -12.57 11.70 12.59
N CYS A 144 -11.66 12.06 11.69
CA CYS A 144 -11.11 11.15 10.68
C CYS A 144 -9.58 11.15 10.71
N PHE A 145 -8.97 10.07 10.26
CA PHE A 145 -7.56 10.08 9.88
C PHE A 145 -7.40 10.67 8.48
N ARG A 146 -6.47 11.62 8.35
CA ARG A 146 -5.94 12.11 7.09
C ARG A 146 -4.55 11.52 6.88
N VAL A 147 -4.36 10.84 5.76
CA VAL A 147 -3.10 10.18 5.39
C VAL A 147 -2.39 10.98 4.31
N SER A 148 -1.07 11.12 4.43
CA SER A 148 -0.22 11.88 3.52
C SER A 148 1.17 11.28 3.38
#